data_AF-A0A3M6VHR7-F1
#
_entry.id   AF-A0A3M6VHR7-F1
#
_cell.length_a   1.000
_cell.length_b   1.000
_cell.length_c   1.000
_cell.angle_alpha   90.00
_cell.angle_beta   90.00
_cell.angle_gamma   90.00
#
_symmetry.space_group_name_H-M   'P 1'
#
loop_
_entity.id
_entity.type
_entity.pdbx_description
1 polymer ?
#
loop_
_entity_poly.entity_id
_entity_poly.type
_entity_poly.pdbx_seq_one_letter_code
_entity_poly.pdbx_strand_id
1 'polypeptide(L)'
;MSSVSSEVDRRVVPDVATALLTVKIGDVSRTSRKHLAIITFGFLLSEGLDVFRAKADSCTDKALGNVQGECHVREDQAIYMRPGAHSKQAELVEITPSNFESRVARSYKNYLKRKTDEPFQCEIYVYVKKVALPRRRRVKEAVVTTAMAEQVLQHGDFTQSERLAGEMLGPGTVVSKDVLGCKRKRSVGSEEEEEHETLQEHHVDDSYYRTVRMIMNGAVVPMQVNMQDLLVCFASFQQQTLFNSTGEDVLRDHDRGAH
;
A
#
# COMPACT_ATOMS: atom_id res chain seq x y z
N MET A 1 -60.37 12.89 -14.66
CA MET A 1 -59.10 12.27 -15.09
C MET A 1 -58.22 12.18 -13.86
N SER A 2 -58.12 10.97 -13.30
CA SER A 2 -57.38 10.73 -12.06
C SER A 2 -55.89 10.68 -12.39
N SER A 3 -55.15 11.70 -11.96
CA SER A 3 -53.70 11.68 -11.93
C SER A 3 -53.27 10.71 -10.82
N VAL A 4 -53.07 9.45 -11.19
CA VAL A 4 -52.43 8.48 -10.31
C VAL A 4 -50.96 8.87 -10.24
N SER A 5 -50.62 9.78 -9.33
CA SER A 5 -49.24 9.94 -8.89
C SER A 5 -48.82 8.58 -8.35
N SER A 6 -47.97 7.88 -9.09
CA SER A 6 -47.18 6.79 -8.52
C SER A 6 -46.33 7.39 -7.42
N GLU A 7 -46.85 7.42 -6.19
CA GLU A 7 -46.04 7.51 -4.98
C GLU A 7 -45.15 6.27 -4.99
N VAL A 8 -44.05 6.35 -5.75
CA VAL A 8 -42.91 5.47 -5.54
C VAL A 8 -42.57 5.63 -4.08
N ASP A 9 -42.77 4.57 -3.30
CA ASP A 9 -42.57 4.57 -1.86
C ASP A 9 -41.13 5.02 -1.61
N ARG A 10 -40.96 6.31 -1.30
CA ARG A 10 -39.66 6.97 -1.11
C ARG A 10 -38.88 6.34 0.05
N ARG A 11 -39.46 5.39 0.77
CA ARG A 11 -38.87 4.64 1.88
C ARG A 11 -38.11 3.39 1.42
N VAL A 12 -38.32 2.95 0.18
CA VAL A 12 -37.63 1.80 -0.40
C VAL A 12 -36.28 2.26 -0.95
N VAL A 13 -35.24 1.49 -0.65
CA VAL A 13 -33.89 1.75 -1.16
C VAL A 13 -33.90 1.52 -2.68
N PRO A 14 -33.40 2.46 -3.49
CA PRO A 14 -33.21 2.22 -4.91
C PRO A 14 -32.27 1.04 -5.14
N ASP A 15 -32.60 0.17 -6.09
CA ASP A 15 -31.71 -0.94 -6.44
C ASP A 15 -30.39 -0.42 -7.02
N VAL A 16 -30.46 0.63 -7.85
CA VAL A 16 -29.29 1.36 -8.37
C VAL A 16 -28.84 2.39 -7.34
N ALA A 17 -27.63 2.23 -6.80
CA ALA A 17 -27.06 3.15 -5.83
C ALA A 17 -25.59 3.47 -6.14
N THR A 18 -25.09 4.56 -5.54
CA THR A 18 -23.69 4.98 -5.65
C THR A 18 -22.99 4.78 -4.31
N ALA A 19 -21.81 4.17 -4.32
CA ALA A 19 -20.93 4.10 -3.17
C ALA A 19 -19.87 5.21 -3.23
N LEU A 20 -19.55 5.79 -2.07
CA LEU A 20 -18.42 6.70 -1.87
C LEU A 20 -17.36 5.96 -1.04
N LEU A 21 -16.36 5.42 -1.72
CA LEU A 21 -15.26 4.67 -1.14
C LEU A 21 -14.13 5.60 -0.70
N THR A 22 -13.84 5.59 0.59
CA THR A 22 -12.64 6.24 1.14
C THR A 22 -11.59 5.19 1.48
N VAL A 23 -10.45 5.22 0.79
CA VAL A 23 -9.29 4.37 1.08
C VAL A 23 -8.45 5.06 2.15
N LYS A 24 -8.52 4.60 3.40
CA LYS A 24 -7.79 5.19 4.54
C LYS A 24 -6.43 4.53 4.74
N ILE A 25 -5.41 5.34 5.07
CA ILE A 25 -4.07 4.83 5.39
C ILE A 25 -3.99 4.57 6.89
N GLY A 26 -3.69 3.35 7.31
CA GLY A 26 -3.60 2.93 8.72
C GLY A 26 -4.57 1.79 9.02
N ASP A 27 -5.06 1.77 10.26
CA ASP A 27 -5.92 0.70 10.79
C ASP A 27 -7.30 1.22 11.17
N VAL A 28 -8.31 0.35 11.13
CA VAL A 28 -9.67 0.68 11.57
C VAL A 28 -9.73 1.07 13.06
N SER A 29 -8.90 0.44 13.89
CA SER A 29 -8.82 0.68 15.34
C SER A 29 -8.17 2.01 15.71
N ARG A 30 -7.42 2.63 14.79
CA ARG A 30 -6.70 3.89 15.04
C ARG A 30 -7.28 5.00 14.19
N THR A 31 -7.54 6.14 14.79
CA THR A 31 -8.03 7.30 14.03
C THR A 31 -7.00 7.70 12.99
N SER A 32 -7.33 7.51 11.71
CA SER A 32 -6.51 7.98 10.61
C SER A 32 -7.17 9.17 9.94
N ARG A 33 -6.38 10.23 9.75
CA ARG A 33 -6.76 11.44 9.01
C ARG A 33 -6.28 11.42 7.56
N LYS A 34 -5.28 10.58 7.22
CA LYS A 34 -4.74 10.49 5.87
C LYS A 34 -5.53 9.43 5.09
N HIS A 35 -6.02 9.81 3.92
CA HIS A 35 -6.62 8.90 2.96
C HIS A 35 -5.75 8.87 1.69
N LEU A 36 -5.73 7.71 1.04
CA LEU A 36 -5.04 7.49 -0.21
C LEU A 36 -5.85 8.06 -1.38
N ALA A 37 -7.15 7.77 -1.39
CA ALA A 37 -8.07 8.18 -2.43
C ALA A 37 -9.52 8.22 -1.90
N ILE A 38 -10.36 9.02 -2.56
CA ILE A 38 -11.81 9.02 -2.43
C ILE A 38 -12.36 8.75 -3.83
N ILE A 39 -13.14 7.67 -3.98
CA ILE A 39 -13.59 7.15 -5.28
C ILE A 39 -15.09 6.89 -5.19
N THR A 40 -15.82 7.21 -6.25
CA THR A 40 -17.23 6.84 -6.39
C THR A 40 -17.40 5.73 -7.41
N PHE A 41 -18.32 4.80 -7.14
CA PHE A 41 -18.72 3.77 -8.10
C PHE A 41 -20.19 3.40 -7.94
N GLY A 42 -20.84 3.00 -9.03
CA GLY A 42 -22.22 2.52 -9.03
C GLY A 42 -22.32 1.02 -8.71
N PHE A 43 -23.38 0.62 -8.02
CA PHE A 43 -23.68 -0.78 -7.73
C PHE A 43 -25.19 -1.03 -7.75
N LEU A 44 -25.56 -2.29 -7.96
CA LEU A 44 -26.93 -2.77 -7.79
C LEU A 44 -27.02 -3.49 -6.44
N LEU A 45 -28.07 -3.24 -5.68
CA LEU A 45 -28.31 -3.94 -4.42
C LEU A 45 -28.61 -5.42 -4.68
N SER A 46 -29.33 -5.71 -5.76
CA SER A 46 -29.68 -7.03 -6.27
C SER A 46 -28.49 -7.89 -6.72
N GLU A 47 -27.35 -7.28 -7.09
CA GLU A 47 -26.10 -8.01 -7.39
C GLU A 47 -25.46 -8.63 -6.12
N GLY A 48 -25.85 -8.15 -4.94
CA GLY A 48 -25.36 -8.67 -3.67
C GLY A 48 -23.97 -8.18 -3.25
N LEU A 49 -23.53 -8.66 -2.09
CA LEU A 49 -22.31 -8.20 -1.43
C LEU A 49 -21.02 -8.59 -2.19
N ASP A 50 -21.00 -9.74 -2.85
CA ASP A 50 -19.77 -10.23 -3.47
C ASP A 50 -19.35 -9.35 -4.66
N VAL A 51 -20.32 -8.94 -5.48
CA VAL A 51 -20.09 -7.98 -6.57
C VAL A 51 -19.72 -6.61 -6.02
N PHE A 52 -20.38 -6.18 -4.94
CA PHE A 52 -20.04 -4.93 -4.26
C PHE A 52 -18.60 -4.91 -3.74
N ARG A 53 -18.15 -6.02 -3.12
CA ARG A 53 -16.76 -6.21 -2.67
C ARG A 53 -15.79 -6.20 -3.84
N ALA A 54 -16.05 -6.97 -4.89
CA ALA A 54 -15.20 -7.01 -6.07
C ALA A 54 -15.02 -5.61 -6.71
N LYS A 55 -16.09 -4.80 -6.76
CA LYS A 55 -16.03 -3.40 -7.23
C LYS A 55 -15.17 -2.53 -6.31
N ALA A 56 -15.38 -2.61 -5.00
CA ALA A 56 -14.58 -1.87 -4.02
C ALA A 56 -13.09 -2.27 -4.07
N ASP A 57 -12.81 -3.55 -4.23
CA ASP A 57 -11.45 -4.10 -4.33
C ASP A 57 -10.78 -3.61 -5.61
N SER A 58 -11.45 -3.72 -6.76
CA SER A 58 -10.95 -3.20 -8.04
C SER A 58 -10.64 -1.69 -7.97
N CYS A 59 -11.52 -0.90 -7.33
CA CYS A 59 -11.26 0.52 -7.10
C CYS A 59 -10.06 0.76 -6.19
N THR A 60 -9.90 -0.06 -5.15
CA THR A 60 -8.79 0.04 -4.21
C THR A 60 -7.47 -0.33 -4.86
N ASP A 61 -7.41 -1.41 -5.64
CA ASP A 61 -6.20 -1.86 -6.33
C ASP A 61 -5.74 -0.85 -7.37
N LYS A 62 -6.68 -0.26 -8.11
CA LYS A 62 -6.39 0.87 -9.01
C LYS A 62 -5.82 2.07 -8.24
N ALA A 63 -6.37 2.39 -7.07
CA ALA A 63 -5.85 3.46 -6.23
C ALA A 63 -4.44 3.17 -5.73
N LEU A 64 -4.16 1.92 -5.36
CA LEU A 64 -2.84 1.47 -4.90
C LEU A 64 -1.80 1.53 -6.03
N GLY A 65 -2.16 1.10 -7.25
CA GLY A 65 -1.28 1.14 -8.42
C GLY A 65 -0.94 2.55 -8.89
N ASN A 66 -1.80 3.53 -8.62
CA ASN A 66 -1.58 4.93 -9.02
C ASN A 66 -0.65 5.71 -8.09
N VAL A 67 -0.27 5.15 -6.95
CA VAL A 67 0.54 5.85 -5.93
C VAL A 67 2.02 5.66 -6.24
N GLN A 68 2.71 6.76 -6.55
CA GLN A 68 4.15 6.74 -6.79
C GLN A 68 4.93 6.78 -5.47
N GLY A 69 5.96 5.95 -5.35
CA GLY A 69 6.97 6.00 -4.28
C GLY A 69 6.57 5.41 -2.92
N GLU A 70 5.31 5.47 -2.51
CA GLU A 70 4.82 4.84 -1.28
C GLU A 70 4.10 3.52 -1.58
N CYS A 71 4.71 2.38 -1.25
CA CYS A 71 4.04 1.09 -1.33
C CYS A 71 2.99 0.99 -0.21
N HIS A 72 1.74 0.73 -0.58
CA HIS A 72 0.65 0.47 0.34
C HIS A 72 0.08 -0.92 0.05
N VAL A 73 -0.28 -1.65 1.10
CA VAL A 73 -0.87 -2.99 1.01
C VAL A 73 -2.17 -3.01 1.80
N ARG A 74 -3.19 -3.65 1.23
CA ARG A 74 -4.43 -3.94 1.93
C ARG A 74 -4.33 -5.29 2.63
N GLU A 75 -4.00 -5.26 3.91
CA GLU A 75 -4.00 -6.46 4.75
C GLU A 75 -5.43 -6.83 5.20
N ASP A 76 -6.24 -5.82 5.48
CA ASP A 76 -7.63 -5.99 5.90
C ASP A 76 -8.58 -5.92 4.69
N GLN A 77 -9.22 -7.05 4.39
CA GLN A 77 -10.19 -7.15 3.30
C GLN A 77 -11.58 -6.63 3.70
N ALA A 78 -11.81 -6.34 4.98
CA ALA A 78 -13.10 -5.82 5.42
C ALA A 78 -13.45 -4.49 4.76
N ILE A 79 -14.76 -4.29 4.56
CA ILE A 79 -15.34 -3.02 4.12
C ILE A 79 -16.18 -2.51 5.27
N TYR A 80 -16.02 -1.24 5.62
CA TYR A 80 -16.72 -0.62 6.74
C TYR A 80 -17.72 0.43 6.26
N MET A 81 -18.83 0.57 6.97
CA MET A 81 -19.82 1.63 6.76
C MET A 81 -19.97 2.49 8.01
N ARG A 82 -20.21 3.80 7.81
CA ARG A 82 -20.65 4.68 8.89
C ARG A 82 -22.13 4.42 9.22
N PRO A 83 -22.49 4.18 10.50
CA PRO A 83 -23.89 4.07 10.91
C PRO A 83 -24.68 5.37 10.73
N GLY A 84 -24.02 6.53 10.87
CA GLY A 84 -24.63 7.84 10.74
C GLY A 84 -23.62 8.92 10.33
N ALA A 85 -24.12 10.12 9.99
CA ALA A 85 -23.32 11.23 9.48
C ALA A 85 -22.16 11.61 10.41
N HIS A 86 -22.47 11.65 11.71
CA HIS A 86 -21.57 12.10 12.78
C HIS A 86 -20.99 10.94 13.58
N SER A 87 -21.13 9.70 13.08
CA SER A 87 -20.55 8.53 13.75
C SER A 87 -19.04 8.62 13.80
N LYS A 88 -18.48 8.26 14.96
CA LYS A 88 -17.04 8.20 15.16
C LYS A 88 -16.45 7.00 14.43
N GLN A 89 -15.14 7.01 14.19
CA GLN A 89 -14.45 5.88 13.55
C GLN A 89 -14.62 4.57 14.32
N ALA A 90 -14.61 4.61 15.66
CA ALA A 90 -14.83 3.42 16.49
C ALA A 90 -16.24 2.81 16.34
N GLU A 91 -17.17 3.54 15.72
CA GLU A 91 -18.54 3.07 15.45
C GLU A 91 -18.68 2.53 14.02
N LEU A 92 -17.60 2.50 13.23
CA LEU A 92 -17.62 1.87 11.92
C LEU A 92 -18.02 0.40 12.06
N VAL A 93 -18.91 -0.04 11.17
CA VAL A 93 -19.38 -1.41 11.16
C VAL A 93 -18.92 -2.11 9.91
N GLU A 94 -18.32 -3.28 10.08
CA GLU A 94 -17.97 -4.17 8.99
C GLU A 94 -19.22 -4.65 8.24
N ILE A 95 -19.16 -4.60 6.92
CA ILE A 95 -20.17 -5.13 6.02
C ILE A 95 -19.95 -6.64 5.88
N THR A 96 -20.98 -7.38 6.26
CA THR A 96 -21.04 -8.85 6.15
C THR A 96 -22.25 -9.26 5.32
N PRO A 97 -22.29 -10.49 4.79
CA PRO A 97 -23.42 -10.96 3.98
C PRO A 97 -24.77 -10.81 4.70
N SER A 98 -24.78 -11.03 6.03
CA SER A 98 -25.99 -10.95 6.84
C SER A 98 -26.47 -9.53 7.12
N ASN A 99 -25.62 -8.51 6.92
CA ASN A 99 -25.95 -7.13 7.28
C ASN A 99 -25.95 -6.15 6.11
N PHE A 100 -25.43 -6.52 4.94
CA PHE A 100 -25.20 -5.63 3.80
C PHE A 100 -26.45 -4.81 3.43
N GLU A 101 -27.54 -5.46 3.06
CA GLU A 101 -28.77 -4.77 2.65
C GLU A 101 -29.34 -3.89 3.78
N SER A 102 -29.36 -4.42 5.01
CA SER A 102 -29.87 -3.68 6.17
C SER A 102 -29.07 -2.40 6.45
N ARG A 103 -27.76 -2.42 6.17
CA ARG A 103 -26.86 -1.28 6.36
C ARG A 103 -27.05 -0.24 5.27
N VAL A 104 -27.17 -0.67 4.01
CA VAL A 104 -27.51 0.23 2.89
C VAL A 104 -28.88 0.88 3.14
N ALA A 105 -29.87 0.11 3.57
CA ALA A 105 -31.20 0.62 3.88
C ALA A 105 -31.21 1.62 5.04
N ARG A 106 -30.44 1.37 6.09
CA ARG A 106 -30.28 2.32 7.19
C ARG A 106 -29.59 3.60 6.74
N SER A 107 -28.56 3.49 5.91
CA SER A 107 -27.86 4.63 5.33
C SER A 107 -28.81 5.49 4.49
N TYR A 108 -29.61 4.86 3.63
CA TYR A 108 -30.62 5.53 2.81
C TYR A 108 -31.69 6.23 3.66
N LYS A 109 -32.23 5.55 4.69
CA LYS A 109 -33.16 6.17 5.64
C LYS A 109 -32.56 7.38 6.36
N ASN A 110 -31.26 7.35 6.67
CA ASN A 110 -30.57 8.48 7.27
C ASN A 110 -30.39 9.62 6.27
N TYR A 111 -30.11 9.32 5.01
CA TYR A 111 -30.04 10.30 3.94
C TYR A 111 -31.38 11.06 3.77
N LEU A 112 -32.50 10.34 3.70
CA LEU A 112 -33.83 10.94 3.57
C LEU A 112 -34.17 11.93 4.70
N LYS A 113 -33.61 11.71 5.91
CA LYS A 113 -33.80 12.61 7.06
C LYS A 113 -33.04 13.93 6.94
N ARG A 114 -31.96 13.99 6.15
CA ARG A 114 -31.08 15.17 6.06
C ARG A 114 -31.66 16.33 5.24
N LYS A 115 -32.72 16.09 4.45
CA LYS A 115 -33.34 17.10 3.56
C LYS A 115 -32.29 17.87 2.74
N THR A 116 -31.35 17.13 2.16
CA THR A 116 -30.28 17.68 1.31
C THR A 116 -30.60 17.41 -0.16
N ASP A 117 -30.16 18.31 -1.04
CA ASP A 117 -30.31 18.15 -2.50
C ASP A 117 -29.19 17.29 -3.12
N GLU A 118 -28.18 16.91 -2.33
CA GLU A 118 -27.12 16.01 -2.78
C GLU A 118 -27.68 14.63 -3.11
N PRO A 119 -27.15 13.93 -4.13
CA PRO A 119 -27.55 12.56 -4.41
C PRO A 119 -27.14 11.62 -3.28
N PHE A 120 -27.95 10.58 -3.04
CA PHE A 120 -27.60 9.55 -2.07
C PHE A 120 -26.28 8.88 -2.44
N GLN A 121 -25.35 8.86 -1.49
CA GLN A 121 -24.09 8.12 -1.60
C GLN A 121 -23.90 7.25 -0.36
N CYS A 122 -23.59 5.98 -0.59
CA CYS A 122 -23.30 5.02 0.46
C CYS A 122 -21.82 5.15 0.86
N GLU A 123 -21.56 5.83 1.98
CA GLU A 123 -20.21 6.03 2.49
C GLU A 123 -19.58 4.71 3.00
N ILE A 124 -18.51 4.26 2.34
CA ILE A 124 -17.76 3.06 2.73
C ILE A 124 -16.27 3.37 2.91
N TYR A 125 -15.60 2.53 3.71
CA TYR A 125 -14.21 2.69 4.09
C TYR A 125 -13.49 1.36 3.95
N VAL A 126 -12.28 1.44 3.41
CA VAL A 126 -11.29 0.35 3.43
C VAL A 126 -10.00 0.90 4.00
N TYR A 127 -9.18 0.03 4.57
CA TYR A 127 -7.95 0.40 5.25
C TYR A 127 -6.75 -0.24 4.58
N VAL A 128 -5.71 0.55 4.35
CA VAL A 128 -4.45 0.12 3.73
C VAL A 128 -3.29 0.54 4.61
N LYS A 129 -2.28 -0.33 4.73
CA LYS A 129 -1.08 -0.04 5.50
C LYS A 129 0.03 0.43 4.57
N LYS A 130 0.81 1.39 5.05
CA LYS A 130 2.04 1.80 4.38
C LYS A 130 3.11 0.75 4.65
N VAL A 131 3.64 0.16 3.58
CA VAL A 131 4.80 -0.71 3.63
C VAL A 131 6.03 0.18 3.51
N ALA A 132 6.82 0.27 4.59
CA ALA A 132 8.11 0.94 4.51
C ALA A 132 9.06 0.06 3.69
N LEU A 133 9.53 0.58 2.56
CA LEU A 133 10.63 -0.07 1.84
C LEU A 133 11.84 -0.15 2.78
N PRO A 134 12.58 -1.28 2.80
CA PRO A 134 13.82 -1.38 3.55
C PRO A 134 14.74 -0.24 3.13
N ARG A 135 14.90 0.77 3.99
CA ARG A 135 15.90 1.81 3.76
C ARG A 135 17.24 1.08 3.76
N ARG A 136 17.91 1.00 2.60
CA ARG A 136 19.30 0.56 2.51
C ARG A 136 20.09 1.40 3.52
N ARG A 137 20.39 0.83 4.68
CA ARG A 137 21.36 1.41 5.61
C ARG A 137 22.64 1.47 4.81
N ARG A 138 23.10 2.69 4.52
CA ARG A 138 24.46 2.93 4.02
C ARG A 138 25.37 2.37 5.10
N VAL A 139 25.81 1.13 4.94
CA VAL A 139 26.88 0.57 5.76
C VAL A 139 28.08 1.41 5.39
N LYS A 140 28.45 2.33 6.29
CA LYS A 140 29.72 3.02 6.22
C LYS A 140 30.75 1.94 6.50
N GLU A 141 31.36 1.39 5.46
CA GLU A 141 32.53 0.52 5.57
C GLU A 141 33.56 1.30 6.38
N ALA A 142 33.73 0.90 7.65
CA ALA A 142 34.92 1.20 8.37
C ALA A 142 36.01 0.36 7.70
N VAL A 143 36.86 1.03 6.93
CA VAL A 143 38.10 0.48 6.40
C VAL A 143 38.91 -0.03 7.60
N VAL A 144 38.87 -1.33 7.83
CA VAL A 144 39.78 -2.01 8.74
C VAL A 144 41.09 -2.18 7.97
N THR A 145 41.99 -1.21 8.13
CA THR A 145 43.40 -1.38 7.78
C THR A 145 44.01 -2.43 8.71
N THR A 146 44.09 -3.68 8.24
CA THR A 146 44.94 -4.70 8.87
C THR A 146 46.39 -4.42 8.50
N ALA A 147 47.06 -3.60 9.31
CA ALA A 147 48.51 -3.52 9.31
C ALA A 147 49.06 -4.71 10.10
N MET A 148 49.79 -5.58 9.42
CA MET A 148 50.65 -6.60 10.02
C MET A 148 51.79 -5.91 10.78
N ALA A 149 51.84 -6.11 12.10
CA ALA A 149 53.07 -5.94 12.89
C ALA A 149 53.05 -6.97 14.02
N GLU A 150 53.91 -7.96 13.84
CA GLU A 150 54.29 -9.00 14.77
C GLU A 150 55.05 -8.44 15.98
N GLN A 151 54.87 -9.11 17.13
CA GLN A 151 55.84 -9.28 18.24
C GLN A 151 56.07 -8.06 19.17
N VAL A 152 56.26 -8.14 20.49
CA VAL A 152 56.36 -9.22 21.49
C VAL A 152 56.47 -8.54 22.89
N LEU A 153 56.00 -9.25 23.92
CA LEU A 153 56.44 -9.22 25.35
C LEU A 153 55.88 -8.21 26.39
N GLN A 154 55.43 -8.85 27.48
CA GLN A 154 55.57 -8.53 28.92
C GLN A 154 54.42 -7.87 29.71
N HIS A 155 53.86 -8.74 30.58
CA HIS A 155 53.64 -8.57 32.02
C HIS A 155 52.72 -7.47 32.55
N GLY A 156 51.80 -7.90 33.43
CA GLY A 156 51.45 -7.14 34.63
C GLY A 156 49.97 -7.18 35.01
N ASP A 157 49.62 -8.12 35.90
CA ASP A 157 48.45 -8.04 36.77
C ASP A 157 48.42 -6.71 37.55
N PHE A 158 47.24 -6.12 37.80
CA PHE A 158 46.72 -5.76 39.14
C PHE A 158 45.52 -4.79 39.11
N THR A 159 44.44 -5.25 39.76
CA THR A 159 43.47 -4.56 40.66
C THR A 159 42.65 -3.31 40.26
N GLN A 160 41.32 -3.52 40.33
CA GLN A 160 40.33 -2.83 41.18
C GLN A 160 40.65 -1.46 41.82
N SER A 161 39.75 -0.49 41.62
CA SER A 161 39.11 0.40 42.63
C SER A 161 38.14 1.32 41.86
N GLU A 162 36.81 1.23 41.97
CA GLU A 162 35.94 1.80 43.02
C GLU A 162 36.36 3.17 43.57
N ARG A 163 35.49 4.17 43.35
CA ARG A 163 34.87 5.14 44.30
C ARG A 163 34.29 6.33 43.51
N LEU A 164 32.98 6.60 43.60
CA LEU A 164 32.29 7.52 44.53
C LEU A 164 32.81 8.97 44.39
N ALA A 165 32.03 10.06 44.40
CA ALA A 165 30.62 10.37 44.54
C ALA A 165 30.49 11.92 44.38
N GLY A 166 29.26 12.43 44.30
CA GLY A 166 28.91 13.84 44.59
C GLY A 166 28.20 14.53 43.42
N GLU A 167 26.87 14.75 43.43
CA GLU A 167 26.12 15.80 44.17
C GLU A 167 26.54 17.23 43.73
N MET A 168 25.70 18.23 43.41
CA MET A 168 24.28 18.55 43.62
C MET A 168 23.82 19.63 42.59
N LEU A 169 22.49 19.76 42.43
CA LEU A 169 21.65 20.99 42.28
C LEU A 169 22.26 22.25 41.61
N GLY A 170 21.67 22.83 40.56
CA GLY A 170 20.42 23.62 40.64
C GLY A 170 20.55 24.94 39.82
N PRO A 171 19.46 25.72 39.60
CA PRO A 171 19.12 26.29 38.29
C PRO A 171 19.04 27.84 38.18
N GLY A 172 18.82 28.35 36.95
CA GLY A 172 18.40 29.73 36.59
C GLY A 172 19.55 30.60 36.04
N THR A 173 19.42 31.56 35.11
CA THR A 173 18.29 32.32 34.57
C THR A 173 18.84 33.16 33.37
N VAL A 174 18.12 33.18 32.23
CA VAL A 174 17.85 34.28 31.26
C VAL A 174 18.95 35.30 30.90
N VAL A 175 19.15 35.58 29.60
CA VAL A 175 18.98 36.90 28.93
C VAL A 175 19.48 36.86 27.47
N SER A 176 18.63 37.37 26.59
CA SER A 176 18.77 37.58 25.15
C SER A 176 19.68 38.75 24.74
N LYS A 177 20.09 38.75 23.46
CA LYS A 177 20.42 39.84 22.51
C LYS A 177 21.64 39.43 21.68
N ASP A 178 21.87 39.80 20.43
CA ASP A 178 21.18 40.40 19.29
C ASP A 178 22.25 40.28 18.14
N VAL A 179 21.91 40.72 16.92
CA VAL A 179 22.83 41.40 15.99
C VAL A 179 23.51 40.60 14.84
N LEU A 180 23.12 41.00 13.61
CA LEU A 180 23.83 41.03 12.31
C LEU A 180 24.22 39.68 11.67
N GLY A 181 23.81 39.34 10.45
CA GLY A 181 23.70 40.18 9.25
C GLY A 181 25.00 40.11 8.45
N CYS A 182 25.11 39.18 7.49
CA CYS A 182 26.10 39.29 6.41
C CYS A 182 25.62 38.65 5.10
N LYS A 183 25.37 39.52 4.12
CA LYS A 183 25.26 39.22 2.70
C LYS A 183 26.64 38.84 2.15
N ARG A 184 26.74 37.81 1.30
CA ARG A 184 27.72 37.78 0.19
C ARG A 184 27.06 37.26 -1.08
N LYS A 185 27.38 37.95 -2.18
CA LYS A 185 26.90 37.76 -3.56
C LYS A 185 27.99 37.08 -4.40
N ARG A 186 27.55 36.55 -5.57
CA ARG A 186 28.30 36.19 -6.81
C ARG A 186 29.13 34.91 -6.69
N SER A 187 29.29 34.09 -7.72
CA SER A 187 29.44 34.36 -9.16
C SER A 187 29.10 33.09 -9.99
N VAL A 188 28.44 33.23 -11.15
CA VAL A 188 29.00 33.12 -12.53
C VAL A 188 29.32 31.68 -12.93
N GLY A 189 28.65 31.22 -13.99
CA GLY A 189 28.78 29.89 -14.58
C GLY A 189 29.93 29.74 -15.57
N SER A 190 30.02 28.56 -16.16
CA SER A 190 30.67 28.30 -17.44
C SER A 190 30.09 27.01 -18.02
N GLU A 191 29.79 27.08 -19.31
CA GLU A 191 29.28 26.04 -20.19
C GLU A 191 30.44 25.35 -20.91
N GLU A 192 30.10 24.37 -21.75
CA GLU A 192 30.92 23.65 -22.75
C GLU A 192 31.75 22.47 -22.20
N GLU A 193 31.93 21.33 -22.87
CA GLU A 193 31.27 20.62 -23.97
C GLU A 193 31.87 19.18 -23.98
N GLU A 194 31.15 18.27 -24.64
CA GLU A 194 31.51 16.91 -25.10
C GLU A 194 33.00 16.47 -25.12
N GLU A 195 33.24 15.26 -24.59
CA GLU A 195 34.14 14.31 -25.25
C GLU A 195 33.73 12.85 -24.96
N HIS A 196 33.70 12.07 -26.05
CA HIS A 196 33.41 10.65 -26.09
C HIS A 196 34.58 9.85 -25.51
N GLU A 197 34.38 9.16 -24.40
CA GLU A 197 35.22 8.02 -24.01
C GLU A 197 34.38 6.78 -23.75
N THR A 198 34.60 5.79 -24.62
CA THR A 198 34.17 4.40 -24.48
C THR A 198 34.79 3.80 -23.22
N LEU A 199 34.09 3.93 -22.10
CA LEU A 199 34.44 3.24 -20.86
C LEU A 199 33.76 1.87 -20.82
N GLN A 200 34.64 0.87 -20.77
CA GLN A 200 34.41 -0.48 -20.28
C GLN A 200 33.35 -0.48 -19.16
N GLU A 201 32.21 -1.14 -19.40
CA GLU A 201 31.37 -1.60 -18.29
C GLU A 201 32.13 -2.73 -17.60
N HIS A 202 32.86 -2.36 -16.56
CA HIS A 202 33.19 -3.24 -15.46
C HIS A 202 31.92 -3.95 -15.02
N HIS A 203 31.92 -5.26 -15.28
CA HIS A 203 30.92 -6.22 -14.81
C HIS A 203 31.01 -6.29 -13.28
N VAL A 204 30.44 -5.30 -12.60
CA VAL A 204 30.13 -5.39 -11.18
C VAL A 204 29.09 -6.48 -11.09
N ASP A 205 29.53 -7.65 -10.61
CA ASP A 205 28.74 -8.85 -10.41
C ASP A 205 27.71 -8.59 -9.29
N ASP A 206 26.75 -7.71 -9.56
CA ASP A 206 25.60 -7.40 -8.72
C ASP A 206 24.60 -8.56 -8.93
N SER A 207 25.00 -9.71 -8.38
CA SER A 207 24.51 -11.09 -8.62
C SER A 207 23.00 -11.34 -8.59
N TYR A 208 22.19 -10.32 -8.31
CA TYR A 208 20.74 -10.39 -8.22
C TYR A 208 19.99 -9.85 -9.44
N TYR A 209 20.56 -8.92 -10.22
CA TYR A 209 19.89 -8.36 -11.39
C TYR A 209 20.61 -8.74 -12.68
N ARG A 210 19.86 -9.24 -13.66
CA ARG A 210 20.38 -9.54 -15.01
C ARG A 210 19.54 -8.85 -16.06
N THR A 211 20.20 -8.40 -17.12
CA THR A 211 19.52 -7.83 -18.29
C THR A 211 19.00 -8.97 -19.16
N VAL A 212 17.66 -9.06 -19.28
CA VAL A 212 16.97 -10.02 -20.13
C VAL A 212 16.30 -9.26 -21.27
N ARG A 213 16.33 -9.84 -22.48
CA ARG A 213 15.65 -9.27 -23.65
C ARG A 213 14.22 -9.78 -23.68
N MET A 214 13.25 -8.85 -23.60
CA MET A 214 11.83 -9.17 -23.66
C MET A 214 11.19 -8.58 -24.92
N ILE A 215 10.20 -9.27 -25.48
CA ILE A 215 9.43 -8.75 -26.63
C ILE A 215 8.21 -8.01 -26.08
N MET A 216 8.16 -6.70 -26.28
CA MET A 216 7.06 -5.82 -25.88
C MET A 216 6.53 -5.10 -27.12
N ASN A 217 5.24 -5.27 -27.43
CA ASN A 217 4.59 -4.66 -28.61
C ASN A 217 5.35 -4.93 -29.93
N GLY A 218 5.94 -6.11 -30.08
CA GLY A 218 6.72 -6.50 -31.27
C GLY A 218 8.17 -5.99 -31.31
N ALA A 219 8.60 -5.19 -30.33
CA ALA A 219 9.98 -4.72 -30.20
C ALA A 219 10.75 -5.48 -29.12
N VAL A 220 12.04 -5.74 -29.34
CA VAL A 220 12.92 -6.38 -28.35
C VAL A 220 13.51 -5.29 -27.44
N VAL A 221 13.17 -5.31 -26.17
CA VAL A 221 13.59 -4.32 -25.17
C VAL A 221 14.46 -4.99 -24.11
N PRO A 222 15.67 -4.49 -23.81
CA PRO A 222 16.46 -4.96 -22.68
C PRO A 222 15.84 -4.46 -21.37
N MET A 223 15.54 -5.38 -20.45
CA MET A 223 14.99 -5.07 -19.14
C MET A 223 15.85 -5.69 -18.05
N GLN A 224 16.18 -4.93 -17.02
CA GLN A 224 16.83 -5.48 -15.83
C GLN A 224 15.78 -6.19 -14.99
N VAL A 225 16.02 -7.47 -14.74
CA VAL A 225 15.14 -8.31 -13.92
C VAL A 225 15.88 -8.84 -12.71
N ASN A 226 15.19 -8.88 -11.58
CA ASN A 226 15.67 -9.56 -10.39
C ASN A 226 15.55 -11.08 -10.62
N MET A 227 16.68 -11.78 -10.57
CA MET A 227 16.74 -13.21 -10.81
C MET A 227 16.00 -14.02 -9.74
N GLN A 228 15.92 -13.51 -8.50
CA GLN A 228 15.20 -14.19 -7.43
C GLN A 228 13.68 -14.17 -7.70
N ASP A 229 13.15 -13.02 -8.09
CA ASP A 229 11.73 -12.86 -8.40
C ASP A 229 11.37 -13.69 -9.65
N LEU A 230 12.26 -13.72 -10.64
CA LEU A 230 12.09 -14.52 -11.85
C LEU A 230 12.01 -16.02 -11.53
N LEU A 231 12.90 -16.54 -10.68
CA LEU A 231 12.90 -17.95 -10.26
C LEU A 231 11.63 -18.31 -9.47
N VAL A 232 11.15 -17.42 -8.59
CA VAL A 232 9.89 -17.62 -7.85
C VAL A 232 8.70 -17.69 -8.80
N CYS A 233 8.65 -16.81 -9.80
CA CYS A 233 7.62 -16.84 -10.84
C CYS A 233 7.65 -18.14 -11.66
N PHE A 234 8.83 -18.65 -12.03
CA PHE A 234 8.95 -19.92 -12.76
C PHE A 234 8.52 -21.13 -11.94
N ALA A 235 8.88 -21.19 -10.65
CA ALA A 235 8.43 -22.26 -9.76
C ALA A 235 6.89 -22.29 -9.61
N SER A 236 6.28 -21.10 -9.59
CA SER A 236 4.81 -20.95 -9.54
C SER A 236 4.15 -21.43 -10.84
N PHE A 237 4.78 -21.17 -11.99
CA PHE A 237 4.25 -21.56 -13.30
C PHE A 237 4.29 -23.08 -13.53
N GLN A 238 5.33 -23.77 -13.06
CA GLN A 238 5.41 -25.24 -13.15
C GLN A 238 4.34 -25.96 -12.31
N GLN A 239 3.87 -25.36 -11.21
CA GLN A 239 2.76 -25.93 -10.44
C GLN A 239 1.44 -25.87 -11.22
N GLN A 240 1.20 -24.80 -11.98
CA GLN A 240 -0.05 -24.66 -12.75
C GLN A 240 -0.15 -25.63 -13.94
N THR A 241 0.97 -25.97 -14.58
CA THR A 241 0.96 -26.93 -15.71
C THR A 241 0.75 -28.38 -15.25
N LEU A 242 1.16 -28.74 -14.04
CA LEU A 242 0.94 -30.09 -13.48
C LEU A 242 -0.51 -30.34 -13.06
N PHE A 243 -1.23 -29.31 -12.58
CA PHE A 243 -2.64 -29.44 -12.20
C PHE A 243 -3.61 -29.40 -13.39
N ASN A 244 -3.22 -28.82 -14.53
CA ASN A 244 -4.07 -28.80 -15.73
C ASN A 244 -3.94 -30.06 -16.62
N SER A 245 -3.06 -31.01 -16.28
CA SER A 245 -2.84 -32.22 -17.09
C SER A 245 -3.52 -33.49 -16.54
N THR A 246 -4.22 -33.42 -15.41
CA THR A 246 -4.87 -34.60 -14.77
C THR A 246 -6.41 -34.60 -14.80
N GLY A 247 -7.03 -33.69 -15.57
CA GLY A 247 -8.47 -33.41 -15.50
C GLY A 247 -9.37 -33.89 -16.64
N GLU A 248 -8.83 -34.42 -17.75
CA GLU A 248 -9.65 -34.82 -18.90
C GLU A 248 -9.17 -36.18 -19.44
N ASP A 249 -9.66 -37.28 -18.87
CA ASP A 249 -9.75 -38.59 -19.56
C ASP A 249 -10.48 -39.65 -18.71
N VAL A 250 -11.68 -39.34 -18.17
CA VAL A 250 -12.60 -40.39 -17.66
C VAL A 250 -14.04 -39.97 -17.89
N LEU A 251 -14.54 -40.00 -19.14
CA LEU A 251 -15.98 -40.16 -19.37
C LEU A 251 -16.35 -40.60 -20.80
N ARG A 252 -15.85 -41.74 -21.27
CA ARG A 252 -16.47 -42.46 -22.40
C ARG A 252 -16.20 -43.96 -22.30
N ASP A 253 -17.07 -44.68 -21.61
CA ASP A 253 -17.61 -45.96 -22.10
C ASP A 253 -18.61 -46.51 -21.09
N HIS A 254 -19.90 -46.35 -21.36
CA HIS A 254 -20.98 -47.18 -20.82
C HIS A 254 -22.23 -46.96 -21.67
N ASP A 255 -22.19 -47.41 -22.93
CA ASP A 255 -23.43 -47.87 -23.58
C ASP A 255 -23.14 -48.76 -24.80
N ARG A 256 -23.15 -50.07 -24.60
CA ARG A 256 -23.44 -51.07 -25.65
C ARG A 256 -23.51 -52.47 -25.04
N GLY A 257 -24.72 -53.00 -24.90
CA GLY A 257 -24.90 -54.43 -24.67
C GLY A 257 -26.21 -54.85 -24.00
N ALA A 258 -27.36 -54.52 -24.60
CA ALA A 258 -28.57 -55.30 -24.40
C ALA A 258 -29.46 -55.23 -25.65
N HIS A 259 -29.87 -56.42 -26.11
CA HIS A 259 -30.67 -56.78 -27.30
C HIS A 259 -29.92 -57.06 -28.59
#